data_AF-A0A397TTP9-F1
#
_entry.id   AF-A0A397TTP9-F1
#
_cell.length_a   1.000
_cell.length_b   1.000
_cell.length_c   1.000
_cell.angle_alpha   90.00
_cell.angle_beta   90.00
_cell.angle_gamma   90.00
#
_symmetry.space_group_name_H-M   'P 1'
#
loop_
_entity.id
_entity.type
_entity.pdbx_description
1 polymer ?
#
loop_
_entity_poly.entity_id
_entity_poly.type
_entity_poly.pdbx_seq_one_letter_code
_entity_poly.pdbx_strand_id
1 'polypeptide(L)'
;MAFPQSQISESGTVSQVFRYNGKDYLPSHLSRNDIDAKNDEGVSVNLEDALYNHQNIPFMPIDIEETNEYINRNPYYVLRLYGPLINGQKAVVTITGIKVFFDICVPDNEDINSFETKVKNILTNEKDNEERSVEVGKIRIEHVKAFPIRGYHPEKKSYLRIFTTTTFQRKTALEIIRKENLETASDDISAYYRKVAREYRIPLSGWDRLPYNGHSPLCSHAFYVSIENFHAVNDLSELCKIYHSPVIIRDRALVLAWDIETHSTRGLEHVPYTRYKEDNAFMICMTVHWKDDLKPLKQICLVDVESARDPNWITIVCGNETNLLKAFALCWRALAPDIELTYNGSKYDWPFVIERATQLKVLDWMFAQMSENPRRNITIDGILRWNYYGGVGEPFYKDFFHKEQTWAKFSRKEDKDSKKIKNQEGVEIKITPEENFKSTFLKVPGCVSIDVLVCCKKLYPKSEKNSLNYFLEMHGLGSKIDLPIKNMRKFYMQSKKNTTSETAENIRKIAEYCIKDALSCQKLWLSET
;
A
#
# COMPACT_ATOMS: atom_id res chain seq x y z
N MET A 1 -32.18 -8.10 34.23
CA MET A 1 -31.03 -8.27 35.16
C MET A 1 -29.88 -7.48 34.58
N ALA A 2 -29.39 -6.49 35.33
CA ALA A 2 -28.32 -5.60 34.90
C ALA A 2 -26.98 -6.32 35.01
N PHE A 3 -26.20 -6.30 33.92
CA PHE A 3 -24.82 -6.76 33.93
C PHE A 3 -23.95 -5.76 34.71
N PRO A 4 -23.00 -6.23 35.54
CA PRO A 4 -22.16 -5.34 36.32
C PRO A 4 -21.17 -4.63 35.41
N GLN A 5 -21.15 -3.30 35.46
CA GLN A 5 -20.05 -2.47 34.97
C GLN A 5 -18.79 -2.88 35.73
N SER A 6 -17.90 -3.62 35.10
CA SER A 6 -16.54 -3.80 35.60
C SER A 6 -15.80 -2.47 35.45
N GLN A 7 -15.59 -1.79 36.58
CA GLN A 7 -14.61 -0.72 36.70
C GLN A 7 -13.22 -1.31 36.43
N ILE A 8 -12.73 -1.16 35.21
CA ILE A 8 -11.30 -1.32 34.93
C ILE A 8 -10.65 -0.04 35.42
N SER A 9 -9.84 -0.17 36.46
CA SER A 9 -8.97 0.88 36.97
C SER A 9 -8.08 1.39 35.84
N GLU A 10 -8.21 2.66 35.50
CA GLU A 10 -7.24 3.40 34.70
C GLU A 10 -5.88 3.36 35.44
N SER A 11 -5.00 2.45 35.05
CA SER A 11 -3.59 2.56 35.41
C SER A 11 -3.04 3.78 34.67
N GLY A 12 -2.85 4.89 35.38
CA GLY A 12 -2.40 6.16 34.84
C GLY A 12 -1.12 6.04 34.00
N THR A 13 -1.27 6.00 32.68
CA THR A 13 -0.15 6.24 31.77
C THR A 13 0.19 7.72 31.80
N VAL A 14 1.27 8.03 32.50
CA VAL A 14 1.91 9.35 32.47
C VAL A 14 2.12 9.76 31.01
N SER A 15 1.53 10.88 30.58
CA SER A 15 1.77 11.51 29.28
C SER A 15 3.27 11.72 29.06
N GLN A 16 3.82 11.14 27.99
CA GLN A 16 5.26 11.16 27.71
C GLN A 16 5.54 11.95 26.42
N VAL A 17 6.20 13.09 26.58
CA VAL A 17 6.92 13.76 25.48
C VAL A 17 8.26 13.06 25.34
N PHE A 18 8.52 12.48 24.18
CA PHE A 18 9.78 11.84 23.87
C PHE A 18 10.64 12.71 22.96
N ARG A 19 11.95 12.52 23.03
CA ARG A 19 12.92 13.16 22.13
C ARG A 19 13.52 12.12 21.22
N TYR A 20 13.48 12.37 19.92
CA TYR A 20 14.06 11.50 18.92
C TYR A 20 15.31 12.13 18.32
N ASN A 21 16.44 11.45 18.50
CA ASN A 21 17.78 11.95 18.14
C ASN A 21 18.35 11.26 16.88
N GLY A 22 17.48 10.78 15.97
CA GLY A 22 17.91 10.21 14.68
C GLY A 22 18.40 8.76 14.72
N LYS A 23 18.05 7.99 15.75
CA LYS A 23 18.39 6.57 15.89
C LYS A 23 17.50 5.66 15.03
N ASP A 24 17.89 4.41 14.80
CA ASP A 24 17.08 3.47 14.01
C ASP A 24 15.86 2.87 14.74
N TYR A 25 15.47 3.45 15.87
CA TYR A 25 14.33 3.02 16.70
C TYR A 25 13.63 4.21 17.36
N LEU A 26 12.34 4.06 17.63
CA LEU A 26 11.55 5.08 18.33
C LEU A 26 11.84 5.07 19.83
N PRO A 27 11.81 6.24 20.48
CA PRO A 27 11.96 6.34 21.93
C PRO A 27 10.71 5.87 22.71
N SER A 28 9.57 5.69 22.03
CA SER A 28 8.32 5.23 22.61
C SER A 28 8.01 3.78 22.23
N HIS A 29 7.36 3.04 23.14
CA HIS A 29 6.81 1.73 22.85
C HIS A 29 5.54 1.88 21.98
N LEU A 30 5.75 1.84 20.68
CA LEU A 30 4.72 1.76 19.65
C LEU A 30 4.97 0.44 18.91
N SER A 31 3.98 -0.44 18.87
CA SER A 31 4.07 -1.74 18.19
C SER A 31 2.65 -2.23 17.89
N ARG A 32 2.43 -2.76 16.69
CA ARG A 32 1.17 -3.43 16.32
C ARG A 32 0.85 -4.57 17.29
N ASN A 33 1.84 -5.42 17.58
CA ASN A 33 1.68 -6.53 18.52
C ASN A 33 1.26 -6.07 19.93
N ASP A 34 1.73 -4.90 20.39
CA ASP A 34 1.34 -4.35 21.70
C ASP A 34 -0.10 -3.83 21.69
N ILE A 35 -0.57 -3.34 20.54
CA ILE A 35 -1.97 -2.95 20.31
C ILE A 35 -2.83 -4.21 20.30
N ASP A 36 -2.42 -5.24 19.57
CA ASP A 36 -3.14 -6.52 19.46
C ASP A 36 -3.29 -7.18 20.83
N ALA A 37 -2.18 -7.29 21.59
CA ALA A 37 -2.17 -7.91 22.92
C ALA A 37 -3.07 -7.18 23.93
N LYS A 38 -3.18 -5.84 23.84
CA LYS A 38 -4.06 -5.05 24.73
C LYS A 38 -5.54 -5.18 24.38
N ASN A 39 -5.84 -5.55 23.14
CA ASN A 39 -7.20 -5.74 22.64
C ASN A 39 -7.48 -7.23 22.37
N ASP A 40 -6.72 -8.13 23.00
CA ASP A 40 -6.88 -9.57 22.80
C ASP A 40 -8.14 -10.07 23.53
N GLU A 41 -9.15 -10.45 22.76
CA GLU A 41 -10.41 -10.99 23.29
C GLU A 41 -10.31 -12.52 23.46
N GLY A 42 -9.14 -13.02 23.91
CA GLY A 42 -8.82 -14.44 23.97
C GLY A 42 -8.55 -15.10 22.61
N VAL A 43 -8.43 -14.29 21.55
CA VAL A 43 -8.24 -14.75 20.17
C VAL A 43 -6.82 -15.29 19.96
N SER A 44 -5.83 -14.65 20.60
CA SER A 44 -4.43 -15.01 20.42
C SER A 44 -4.11 -16.40 20.97
N VAL A 45 -4.72 -16.82 22.07
CA VAL A 45 -4.54 -18.19 22.60
C VAL A 45 -5.04 -19.24 21.61
N ASN A 46 -6.21 -19.03 21.02
CA ASN A 46 -6.75 -19.95 20.00
C ASN A 46 -5.89 -19.96 18.73
N LEU A 47 -5.35 -18.80 18.35
CA LEU A 47 -4.43 -18.69 17.22
C LEU A 47 -3.09 -19.40 17.50
N GLU A 48 -2.52 -19.23 18.69
CA GLU A 48 -1.28 -19.89 19.11
C GLU A 48 -1.45 -21.41 19.18
N ASP A 49 -2.59 -21.89 19.70
CA ASP A 49 -2.91 -23.32 19.69
C ASP A 49 -3.10 -23.85 18.27
N ALA A 50 -3.79 -23.09 17.39
CA ALA A 50 -3.91 -23.44 15.98
C ALA A 50 -2.55 -23.49 15.27
N LEU A 51 -1.66 -22.53 15.55
CA LEU A 51 -0.29 -22.49 15.03
C LEU A 51 0.51 -23.70 15.52
N TYR A 52 0.45 -24.00 16.82
CA TYR A 52 1.16 -25.11 17.45
C TYR A 52 0.69 -26.47 16.93
N ASN A 53 -0.61 -26.64 16.75
CA ASN A 53 -1.23 -27.87 16.25
C ASN A 53 -1.27 -27.96 14.71
N HIS A 54 -0.62 -27.04 14.00
CA HIS A 54 -0.60 -26.96 12.53
C HIS A 54 -2.00 -26.96 11.89
N GLN A 55 -2.95 -26.31 12.56
CA GLN A 55 -4.30 -26.11 12.06
C GLN A 55 -4.35 -24.94 11.07
N ASN A 56 -5.46 -24.85 10.35
CA ASN A 56 -5.70 -23.77 9.40
C ASN A 56 -5.82 -22.42 10.12
N ILE A 57 -5.04 -21.45 9.68
CA ILE A 57 -5.01 -20.11 10.25
C ILE A 57 -5.90 -19.17 9.41
N PRO A 58 -6.89 -18.48 10.02
CA PRO A 58 -7.68 -17.50 9.29
C PRO A 58 -6.87 -16.25 8.97
N PHE A 59 -6.95 -15.81 7.73
CA PHE A 59 -6.25 -14.64 7.20
C PHE A 59 -7.18 -13.79 6.34
N MET A 60 -7.09 -12.46 6.46
CA MET A 60 -7.86 -11.51 5.65
C MET A 60 -6.92 -10.74 4.71
N PRO A 61 -6.93 -10.99 3.40
CA PRO A 61 -6.15 -10.21 2.44
C PRO A 61 -6.71 -8.78 2.30
N ILE A 62 -5.82 -7.78 2.34
CA ILE A 62 -6.12 -6.35 2.16
C ILE A 62 -5.34 -5.77 0.97
N ASP A 63 -4.05 -6.08 0.84
CA ASP A 63 -3.19 -5.65 -0.28
C ASP A 63 -2.57 -6.83 -1.02
N ILE A 64 -2.18 -6.59 -2.28
CA ILE A 64 -1.71 -7.60 -3.22
C ILE A 64 -0.47 -7.11 -3.96
N GLU A 65 0.53 -7.98 -4.07
CA GLU A 65 1.69 -7.79 -4.93
C GLU A 65 1.87 -9.00 -5.86
N GLU A 66 1.87 -8.75 -7.17
CA GLU A 66 2.31 -9.74 -8.15
C GLU A 66 3.79 -9.54 -8.50
N THR A 67 4.56 -10.64 -8.48
CA THR A 67 6.00 -10.60 -8.72
C THR A 67 6.53 -11.96 -9.17
N ASN A 68 7.83 -12.04 -9.45
CA ASN A 68 8.50 -13.31 -9.72
C ASN A 68 9.54 -13.58 -8.63
N GLU A 69 9.55 -14.79 -8.10
CA GLU A 69 10.66 -15.32 -7.30
C GLU A 69 11.60 -16.14 -8.19
N TYR A 70 12.89 -16.07 -7.91
CA TYR A 70 13.91 -16.75 -8.70
C TYR A 70 14.43 -17.96 -7.94
N ILE A 71 14.09 -19.16 -8.42
CA ILE A 71 14.61 -20.42 -7.90
C ILE A 71 15.57 -20.98 -8.96
N ASN A 72 16.84 -21.20 -8.59
CA ASN A 72 17.89 -21.64 -9.51
C ASN A 72 17.98 -20.77 -10.79
N ARG A 73 17.82 -19.44 -10.63
CA ARG A 73 17.76 -18.42 -11.71
C ARG A 73 16.56 -18.54 -12.65
N ASN A 74 15.64 -19.47 -12.43
CA ASN A 74 14.39 -19.53 -13.17
C ASN A 74 13.33 -18.67 -12.45
N PRO A 75 12.64 -17.77 -13.16
CA PRO A 75 11.57 -16.99 -12.58
C PRO A 75 10.30 -17.85 -12.42
N TYR A 76 9.65 -17.69 -11.27
CA TYR A 76 8.36 -18.30 -10.95
C TYR A 76 7.42 -17.18 -10.52
N TYR A 77 6.24 -17.13 -11.14
CA TYR A 77 5.20 -16.20 -10.71
C TYR A 77 4.75 -16.54 -9.30
N VAL A 78 4.72 -15.53 -8.44
CA VAL A 78 4.12 -15.62 -7.10
C VAL A 78 3.13 -14.48 -6.90
N LEU A 79 2.09 -14.77 -6.12
CA LEU A 79 1.12 -13.78 -5.67
C LEU A 79 1.31 -13.61 -4.17
N ARG A 80 1.65 -12.39 -3.74
CA ARG A 80 1.72 -12.05 -2.31
C ARG A 80 0.45 -11.35 -1.89
N LEU A 81 -0.17 -11.87 -0.84
CA LEU A 81 -1.30 -11.26 -0.17
C LEU A 81 -0.82 -10.73 1.18
N TYR A 82 -1.22 -9.52 1.54
CA TYR A 82 -0.89 -8.88 2.82
C TYR A 82 -2.16 -8.55 3.57
N GLY A 83 -2.15 -8.72 4.89
CA GLY A 83 -3.27 -8.33 5.74
C GLY A 83 -3.21 -8.94 7.13
N PRO A 84 -4.25 -8.76 7.95
CA PRO A 84 -4.27 -9.25 9.31
C PRO A 84 -4.60 -10.75 9.41
N LEU A 85 -4.01 -11.40 10.41
CA LEU A 85 -4.56 -12.61 11.02
C LEU A 85 -5.78 -12.27 11.86
N ILE A 86 -6.53 -13.29 12.28
CA ILE A 86 -7.74 -13.12 13.10
C ILE A 86 -7.55 -12.29 14.38
N ASN A 87 -6.35 -12.32 14.99
CA ASN A 87 -6.05 -11.52 16.19
C ASN A 87 -5.61 -10.09 15.89
N GLY A 88 -5.41 -9.72 14.63
CA GLY A 88 -4.94 -8.41 14.20
C GLY A 88 -3.46 -8.33 13.85
N GLN A 89 -2.66 -9.38 14.08
CA GLN A 89 -1.24 -9.34 13.70
C GLN A 89 -1.08 -9.32 12.18
N LYS A 90 -0.10 -8.56 11.68
CA LYS A 90 0.21 -8.52 10.25
C LYS A 90 0.72 -9.90 9.79
N ALA A 91 0.26 -10.32 8.63
CA ALA A 91 0.77 -11.47 7.90
C ALA A 91 1.01 -11.15 6.42
N VAL A 92 1.99 -11.84 5.84
CA VAL A 92 2.19 -11.94 4.39
C VAL A 92 2.07 -13.39 3.96
N VAL A 93 1.32 -13.63 2.89
CA VAL A 93 1.12 -14.96 2.31
C VAL A 93 1.65 -14.95 0.88
N THR A 94 2.74 -15.68 0.65
CA THR A 94 3.30 -15.90 -0.69
C THR A 94 2.73 -17.18 -1.27
N ILE A 95 1.87 -17.03 -2.27
CA ILE A 95 1.23 -18.12 -2.99
C ILE A 95 2.10 -18.50 -4.21
N THR A 96 2.49 -19.77 -4.26
CA THR A 96 3.39 -20.37 -5.26
C THR A 96 2.66 -21.42 -6.10
N GLY A 97 3.31 -21.97 -7.14
CA GLY A 97 2.71 -23.00 -8.00
C GLY A 97 1.65 -22.48 -8.99
N ILE A 98 1.48 -21.16 -9.07
CA ILE A 98 0.54 -20.51 -9.99
C ILE A 98 1.04 -20.63 -11.43
N LYS A 99 0.19 -21.16 -12.32
CA LYS A 99 0.55 -21.38 -13.72
C LYS A 99 0.31 -20.11 -14.55
N VAL A 100 1.32 -19.69 -15.31
CA VAL A 100 1.20 -18.55 -16.24
C VAL A 100 0.87 -19.04 -17.64
N PHE A 101 -0.39 -18.87 -18.06
CA PHE A 101 -0.87 -19.30 -19.38
C PHE A 101 -1.95 -18.39 -19.99
N PHE A 102 -2.16 -18.57 -21.29
CA PHE A 102 -3.33 -18.16 -22.09
C PHE A 102 -3.72 -19.30 -23.05
N ASP A 103 -4.89 -19.20 -23.68
CA ASP A 103 -5.44 -20.23 -24.56
C ASP A 103 -5.63 -19.68 -25.99
N ILE A 104 -5.44 -20.54 -27.00
CA ILE A 104 -5.67 -20.23 -28.43
C ILE A 104 -6.75 -21.19 -28.95
N CYS A 105 -7.82 -20.66 -29.53
CA CYS A 105 -8.90 -21.46 -30.11
C CYS A 105 -8.38 -22.22 -31.34
N VAL A 106 -8.65 -23.52 -31.42
CA VAL A 106 -8.33 -24.32 -32.60
C VAL A 106 -9.44 -24.09 -33.64
N PRO A 107 -9.13 -23.68 -34.88
CA PRO A 107 -10.12 -23.55 -35.93
C PRO A 107 -10.86 -24.87 -36.20
N ASP A 108 -12.17 -24.79 -36.46
CA ASP A 108 -13.03 -25.97 -36.61
C ASP A 108 -12.61 -26.88 -37.79
N ASN A 109 -11.84 -26.35 -38.74
CA ASN A 109 -11.34 -27.03 -39.93
C ASN A 109 -9.86 -27.48 -39.84
N GLU A 110 -9.20 -27.31 -38.69
CA GLU A 110 -7.80 -27.71 -38.49
C GLU A 110 -7.66 -28.85 -37.48
N ASP A 111 -6.76 -29.81 -37.75
CA ASP A 111 -6.33 -30.79 -36.75
C ASP A 111 -5.46 -30.12 -35.67
N ILE A 112 -5.65 -30.51 -34.41
CA ILE A 112 -4.99 -29.87 -33.27
C ILE A 112 -3.46 -29.99 -33.32
N ASN A 113 -2.90 -31.09 -33.83
CA ASN A 113 -1.45 -31.27 -33.89
C ASN A 113 -0.84 -30.46 -35.03
N SER A 114 -1.54 -30.39 -36.17
CA SER A 114 -1.18 -29.50 -37.28
C SER A 114 -1.20 -28.04 -36.84
N PHE A 115 -2.27 -27.63 -36.13
CA PHE A 115 -2.41 -26.28 -35.61
C PHE A 115 -1.36 -25.97 -34.54
N GLU A 116 -1.02 -26.91 -33.66
CA GLU A 116 0.08 -26.73 -32.68
C GLU A 116 1.42 -26.48 -33.39
N THR A 117 1.71 -27.22 -34.46
CA THR A 117 2.93 -27.02 -35.25
C THR A 117 2.97 -25.63 -35.88
N LYS A 118 1.83 -25.16 -36.42
CA LYS A 118 1.67 -23.81 -36.94
C LYS A 118 1.91 -22.74 -35.86
N VAL A 119 1.32 -22.90 -34.68
CA VAL A 119 1.51 -21.98 -33.53
C VAL A 119 2.97 -21.96 -33.07
N LYS A 120 3.64 -23.11 -32.99
CA LYS A 120 5.08 -23.18 -32.65
C LYS A 120 5.94 -22.44 -33.68
N ASN A 121 5.64 -22.59 -34.96
CA ASN A 121 6.36 -21.89 -36.03
C ASN A 121 6.17 -20.37 -35.93
N ILE A 122 4.94 -19.90 -35.69
CA ILE A 122 4.64 -18.48 -35.47
C ILE A 122 5.46 -17.94 -34.29
N LEU A 123 5.39 -18.60 -33.12
CA LEU A 123 6.11 -18.16 -31.91
C LEU A 123 7.63 -18.20 -32.04
N THR A 124 8.16 -19.01 -32.98
CA THR A 124 9.61 -19.11 -33.23
C THR A 124 10.11 -18.01 -34.15
N ASN A 125 9.35 -17.66 -35.18
CA ASN A 125 9.81 -16.78 -36.26
C ASN A 125 9.33 -15.33 -36.08
N GLU A 126 8.17 -15.13 -35.49
CA GLU A 126 7.55 -13.81 -35.35
C GLU A 126 7.96 -13.10 -34.06
N LYS A 127 7.75 -11.78 -34.07
CA LYS A 127 8.04 -10.89 -32.94
C LYS A 127 6.84 -10.02 -32.60
N ASP A 128 6.78 -9.56 -31.36
CA ASP A 128 5.71 -8.65 -30.94
C ASP A 128 5.90 -7.23 -31.51
N ASN A 129 5.02 -6.29 -31.14
CA ASN A 129 5.06 -4.91 -31.66
C ASN A 129 6.32 -4.14 -31.23
N GLU A 130 7.06 -4.65 -30.25
CA GLU A 130 8.27 -4.04 -29.72
C GLU A 130 9.53 -4.81 -30.14
N GLU A 131 9.44 -5.66 -31.17
CA GLU A 131 10.53 -6.51 -31.69
C GLU A 131 11.04 -7.56 -30.69
N ARG A 132 10.22 -7.96 -29.71
CA ARG A 132 10.58 -8.97 -28.71
C ARG A 132 10.16 -10.36 -29.18
N SER A 133 10.99 -11.36 -28.84
CA SER A 133 10.73 -12.78 -29.10
C SER A 133 10.42 -13.54 -27.81
N VAL A 134 9.86 -14.75 -27.97
CA VAL A 134 9.55 -15.67 -26.87
C VAL A 134 10.57 -16.79 -26.83
N GLU A 135 10.93 -17.25 -25.64
CA GLU A 135 11.80 -18.42 -25.48
C GLU A 135 11.00 -19.71 -25.70
N VAL A 136 10.80 -20.09 -26.97
CA VAL A 136 9.95 -21.23 -27.37
C VAL A 136 10.34 -22.54 -26.68
N GLY A 137 11.63 -22.76 -26.44
CA GLY A 137 12.12 -23.95 -25.71
C GLY A 137 11.65 -24.05 -24.25
N LYS A 138 11.10 -22.98 -23.68
CA LYS A 138 10.50 -22.95 -22.33
C LYS A 138 8.97 -22.90 -22.35
N ILE A 139 8.36 -22.91 -23.53
CA ILE A 139 6.90 -22.97 -23.67
C ILE A 139 6.46 -24.43 -23.54
N ARG A 140 5.41 -24.65 -22.75
CA ARG A 140 4.68 -25.92 -22.73
C ARG A 140 3.30 -25.69 -23.33
N ILE A 141 2.86 -26.60 -24.20
CA ILE A 141 1.52 -26.55 -24.79
C ILE A 141 0.71 -27.74 -24.29
N GLU A 142 -0.52 -27.50 -23.87
CA GLU A 142 -1.49 -28.55 -23.53
C GLU A 142 -2.74 -28.42 -24.38
N HIS A 143 -3.39 -29.53 -24.71
CA HIS A 143 -4.66 -29.55 -25.42
C HIS A 143 -5.80 -29.53 -24.41
N VAL A 144 -6.70 -28.57 -24.51
CA VAL A 144 -7.84 -28.44 -23.59
C VAL A 144 -9.15 -28.25 -24.35
N LYS A 145 -10.27 -28.62 -23.73
CA LYS A 145 -11.62 -28.37 -24.27
C LYS A 145 -12.41 -27.50 -23.32
N ALA A 146 -12.98 -26.40 -23.83
CA ALA A 146 -13.77 -25.46 -23.04
C ALA A 146 -14.92 -24.87 -23.87
N PHE A 147 -15.93 -24.31 -23.19
CA PHE A 147 -16.98 -23.56 -23.88
C PHE A 147 -16.48 -22.15 -24.21
N PRO A 148 -16.65 -21.68 -25.45
CA PRO A 148 -16.36 -20.30 -25.79
C PRO A 148 -17.27 -19.33 -25.03
N ILE A 149 -16.75 -18.16 -24.66
CA ILE A 149 -17.55 -17.12 -24.01
C ILE A 149 -18.46 -16.38 -24.99
N ARG A 150 -18.10 -16.36 -26.29
CA ARG A 150 -18.84 -15.64 -27.33
C ARG A 150 -19.75 -16.60 -28.09
N GLY A 151 -21.04 -16.27 -28.09
CA GLY A 151 -22.07 -17.05 -28.76
C GLY A 151 -22.48 -18.29 -27.97
N TYR A 152 -23.56 -18.93 -28.41
CA TYR A 152 -24.02 -20.19 -27.86
C TYR A 152 -23.37 -21.34 -28.62
N HIS A 153 -22.71 -22.24 -27.88
CA HIS A 153 -22.09 -23.45 -28.44
C HIS A 153 -22.61 -24.67 -27.67
N PRO A 154 -23.25 -25.65 -28.33
CA PRO A 154 -23.74 -26.85 -27.66
C PRO A 154 -22.60 -27.76 -27.19
N GLU A 155 -21.41 -27.61 -27.78
CA GLU A 155 -20.23 -28.43 -27.49
C GLU A 155 -19.02 -27.56 -27.13
N LYS A 156 -18.07 -28.17 -26.42
CA LYS A 156 -16.80 -27.53 -26.08
C LYS A 156 -15.90 -27.48 -27.32
N LYS A 157 -15.28 -26.31 -27.56
CA LYS A 157 -14.22 -26.16 -28.57
C LYS A 157 -12.88 -26.62 -28.03
N SER A 158 -12.00 -26.99 -28.95
CA SER A 158 -10.61 -27.33 -28.66
C SER A 158 -9.76 -26.07 -28.59
N TYR A 159 -8.81 -26.04 -27.64
CA TYR A 159 -7.86 -24.95 -27.44
C TYR A 159 -6.46 -25.50 -27.22
N LEU A 160 -5.46 -24.73 -27.65
CA LEU A 160 -4.08 -24.88 -27.24
C LEU A 160 -3.81 -23.96 -26.04
N ARG A 161 -3.51 -24.55 -24.88
CA ARG A 161 -3.10 -23.81 -23.68
C ARG A 161 -1.60 -23.60 -23.70
N ILE A 162 -1.17 -22.36 -23.80
CA ILE A 162 0.23 -21.95 -23.90
C ILE A 162 0.73 -21.53 -22.52
N PHE A 163 1.57 -22.36 -21.90
CA PHE A 163 2.25 -22.03 -20.66
C PHE A 163 3.58 -21.31 -20.93
N THR A 164 3.85 -20.31 -20.11
CA THR A 164 5.09 -19.51 -20.15
C THR A 164 5.67 -19.41 -18.75
N THR A 165 6.95 -19.04 -18.65
CA THR A 165 7.65 -18.92 -17.37
C THR A 165 7.32 -17.63 -16.61
N THR A 166 6.92 -16.57 -17.32
CA THR A 166 6.65 -15.25 -16.73
C THR A 166 5.47 -14.57 -17.41
N THR A 167 4.85 -13.62 -16.70
CA THR A 167 3.80 -12.76 -17.26
C THR A 167 4.30 -11.91 -18.43
N PHE A 168 5.58 -11.57 -18.46
CA PHE A 168 6.22 -10.88 -19.58
C PHE A 168 6.26 -11.75 -20.84
N GLN A 169 6.80 -12.98 -20.74
CA GLN A 169 6.81 -13.93 -21.85
C GLN A 169 5.38 -14.26 -22.32
N ARG A 170 4.43 -14.38 -21.38
CA ARG A 170 3.00 -14.53 -21.71
C ARG A 170 2.50 -13.37 -22.57
N LYS A 171 2.77 -12.13 -22.17
CA LYS A 171 2.33 -10.93 -22.88
C LYS A 171 2.92 -10.87 -24.29
N THR A 172 4.22 -11.09 -24.43
CA THR A 172 4.89 -11.14 -25.75
C THR A 172 4.31 -12.23 -26.64
N ALA A 173 4.14 -13.45 -26.13
CA ALA A 173 3.53 -14.55 -26.88
C ALA A 173 2.11 -14.23 -27.33
N LEU A 174 1.29 -13.66 -26.43
CA LEU A 174 -0.08 -13.28 -26.73
C LEU A 174 -0.15 -12.17 -27.80
N GLU A 175 0.74 -11.18 -27.75
CA GLU A 175 0.83 -10.12 -28.76
C GLU A 175 1.21 -10.68 -30.14
N ILE A 176 2.19 -11.58 -30.21
CA ILE A 176 2.57 -12.28 -31.45
C ILE A 176 1.38 -13.02 -32.05
N ILE A 177 0.70 -13.84 -31.24
CA ILE A 177 -0.44 -14.65 -31.71
C ILE A 177 -1.60 -13.77 -32.20
N ARG A 178 -1.87 -12.64 -31.53
CA ARG A 178 -2.94 -11.72 -31.93
C ARG A 178 -2.66 -11.00 -33.26
N LYS A 179 -1.39 -10.77 -33.62
CA LYS A 179 -1.03 -10.22 -34.94
C LYS A 179 -1.45 -11.13 -36.09
N GLU A 180 -1.39 -12.44 -35.86
CA GLU A 180 -1.82 -13.46 -36.81
C GLU A 180 -3.35 -13.64 -36.86
N ASN A 181 -4.13 -12.75 -36.22
CA ASN A 181 -5.59 -12.80 -36.13
C ASN A 181 -6.15 -14.12 -35.58
N LEU A 182 -5.38 -14.84 -34.77
CA LEU A 182 -5.84 -16.06 -34.10
C LEU A 182 -6.72 -15.71 -32.90
N GLU A 183 -7.82 -16.45 -32.75
CA GLU A 183 -8.74 -16.28 -31.62
C GLU A 183 -8.10 -16.78 -30.32
N THR A 184 -8.11 -15.93 -29.30
CA THR A 184 -7.49 -16.19 -27.99
C THR A 184 -8.52 -16.15 -26.86
N ALA A 185 -8.22 -16.85 -25.78
CA ALA A 185 -9.00 -16.89 -24.55
C ALA A 185 -8.07 -16.95 -23.33
N SER A 186 -8.59 -16.74 -22.11
CA SER A 186 -7.77 -16.70 -20.89
C SER A 186 -6.63 -15.68 -21.00
N ASP A 187 -6.90 -14.56 -21.67
CA ASP A 187 -5.95 -13.68 -22.35
C ASP A 187 -5.93 -12.26 -21.76
N ASP A 188 -6.22 -12.13 -20.46
CA ASP A 188 -6.11 -10.87 -19.72
C ASP A 188 -4.72 -10.24 -19.94
N ILE A 189 -4.67 -9.05 -20.52
CA ILE A 189 -3.43 -8.29 -20.79
C ILE A 189 -3.06 -7.32 -19.66
N SER A 190 -3.98 -7.09 -18.72
CA SER A 190 -3.79 -6.18 -17.60
C SER A 190 -3.09 -6.89 -16.43
N ALA A 191 -3.62 -6.76 -15.22
CA ALA A 191 -3.03 -7.37 -14.04
C ALA A 191 -3.31 -8.88 -13.99
N TYR A 192 -2.26 -9.69 -13.96
CA TYR A 192 -2.40 -11.16 -14.08
C TYR A 192 -3.08 -11.76 -12.86
N TYR A 193 -2.88 -11.16 -11.68
CA TYR A 193 -3.50 -11.61 -10.43
C TYR A 193 -5.03 -11.73 -10.52
N ARG A 194 -5.70 -10.93 -11.36
CA ARG A 194 -7.16 -11.02 -11.54
C ARG A 194 -7.58 -12.32 -12.22
N LYS A 195 -6.80 -12.75 -13.21
CA LYS A 195 -6.97 -14.06 -13.83
C LYS A 195 -6.70 -15.16 -12.82
N VAL A 196 -5.60 -15.05 -12.06
CA VAL A 196 -5.25 -16.01 -11.01
C VAL A 196 -6.39 -16.15 -9.99
N ALA A 197 -6.91 -15.04 -9.48
CA ALA A 197 -7.98 -15.04 -8.50
C ALA A 197 -9.24 -15.74 -9.03
N ARG A 198 -9.62 -15.53 -10.29
CA ARG A 198 -10.77 -16.23 -10.90
C ARG A 198 -10.50 -17.70 -11.16
N GLU A 199 -9.32 -18.01 -11.70
CA GLU A 199 -8.92 -19.39 -12.07
C GLU A 199 -8.89 -20.30 -10.84
N TYR A 200 -8.34 -19.79 -9.74
CA TYR A 200 -8.12 -20.54 -8.51
C TYR A 200 -9.11 -20.21 -7.39
N ARG A 201 -10.10 -19.33 -7.65
CA ARG A 201 -11.12 -18.88 -6.69
C ARG A 201 -10.51 -18.32 -5.40
N ILE A 202 -9.45 -17.52 -5.53
CA ILE A 202 -8.79 -16.82 -4.43
C ILE A 202 -9.63 -15.58 -4.08
N PRO A 203 -10.21 -15.49 -2.88
CA PRO A 203 -10.82 -14.24 -2.42
C PRO A 203 -9.69 -13.24 -2.19
N LEU A 204 -9.84 -12.04 -2.72
CA LEU A 204 -8.86 -10.96 -2.58
C LEU A 204 -9.22 -9.98 -1.45
N SER A 205 -10.35 -10.23 -0.78
CA SER A 205 -10.92 -9.40 0.28
C SER A 205 -11.90 -10.21 1.15
N GLY A 206 -11.54 -11.45 1.47
CA GLY A 206 -12.36 -12.37 2.28
C GLY A 206 -11.50 -13.38 3.01
N TRP A 207 -12.05 -14.04 4.04
CA TRP A 207 -11.27 -14.94 4.88
C TRP A 207 -10.73 -16.17 4.13
N ASP A 208 -9.45 -16.45 4.33
CA ASP A 208 -8.72 -17.60 3.79
C ASP A 208 -8.15 -18.49 4.90
N ARG A 209 -7.82 -19.74 4.54
CA ARG A 209 -7.14 -20.71 5.41
C ARG A 209 -5.71 -20.94 4.98
N LEU A 210 -4.78 -20.71 5.88
CA LEU A 210 -3.35 -20.89 5.64
C LEU A 210 -2.80 -22.13 6.35
N PRO A 211 -2.03 -22.98 5.65
CA PRO A 211 -1.15 -23.95 6.30
C PRO A 211 0.12 -23.28 6.83
N TYR A 212 0.64 -23.76 7.95
CA TYR A 212 1.79 -23.20 8.66
C TYR A 212 3.07 -23.15 7.81
N ASN A 213 3.79 -22.00 7.82
CA ASN A 213 5.24 -21.93 7.61
C ASN A 213 5.80 -20.52 7.86
N GLY A 214 7.01 -20.42 8.42
CA GLY A 214 7.96 -19.31 8.24
C GLY A 214 7.78 -17.99 9.01
N HIS A 215 8.90 -17.42 9.50
CA HIS A 215 8.98 -16.08 10.14
C HIS A 215 9.76 -15.09 9.27
N SER A 216 9.25 -13.87 9.10
CA SER A 216 9.98 -12.72 8.54
C SER A 216 10.34 -11.72 9.67
N PRO A 217 11.48 -11.02 9.60
CA PRO A 217 11.84 -10.00 10.59
C PRO A 217 10.97 -8.73 10.52
N LEU A 218 10.28 -8.48 9.40
CA LEU A 218 9.40 -7.32 9.20
C LEU A 218 7.92 -7.65 9.42
N CYS A 219 7.58 -8.94 9.35
CA CYS A 219 6.25 -9.46 9.55
C CYS A 219 6.40 -10.78 10.31
N SER A 220 5.95 -10.83 11.56
CA SER A 220 6.11 -12.02 12.41
C SER A 220 5.56 -13.29 11.76
N HIS A 221 4.59 -13.15 10.86
CA HIS A 221 3.93 -14.26 10.17
C HIS A 221 4.12 -14.17 8.65
N ALA A 222 5.04 -14.97 8.10
CA ALA A 222 5.33 -15.00 6.67
C ALA A 222 5.12 -16.39 6.09
N PHE A 223 3.95 -16.61 5.49
CA PHE A 223 3.52 -17.90 4.99
C PHE A 223 3.93 -18.13 3.54
N TYR A 224 4.37 -19.35 3.25
CA TYR A 224 4.62 -19.84 1.89
C TYR A 224 3.68 -21.01 1.62
N VAL A 225 2.77 -20.83 0.66
CA VAL A 225 1.69 -21.79 0.41
C VAL A 225 1.67 -22.13 -1.09
N SER A 226 1.54 -23.41 -1.43
CA SER A 226 1.24 -23.82 -2.81
C SER A 226 -0.21 -23.46 -3.11
N ILE A 227 -0.51 -23.00 -4.32
CA ILE A 227 -1.87 -22.70 -4.74
C ILE A 227 -2.84 -23.87 -4.54
N GLU A 228 -2.33 -25.11 -4.58
CA GLU A 228 -3.13 -26.33 -4.33
C GLU A 228 -3.62 -26.46 -2.88
N ASN A 229 -2.95 -25.80 -1.93
CA ASN A 229 -3.26 -25.83 -0.50
C ASN A 229 -3.86 -24.52 0.00
N PHE A 230 -4.09 -23.55 -0.88
CA PHE A 230 -4.69 -22.26 -0.53
C PHE A 230 -6.21 -22.35 -0.75
N HIS A 231 -6.99 -22.16 0.32
CA HIS A 231 -8.43 -22.37 0.29
C HIS A 231 -9.20 -21.22 0.94
N ALA A 232 -10.19 -20.72 0.20
CA ALA A 232 -11.16 -19.74 0.70
C ALA A 232 -12.03 -20.34 1.82
N VAL A 233 -12.37 -19.51 2.81
CA VAL A 233 -13.43 -19.83 3.77
C VAL A 233 -14.78 -19.50 3.14
N ASN A 234 -15.47 -20.52 2.63
CA ASN A 234 -16.78 -20.34 2.00
C ASN A 234 -17.93 -20.23 3.01
N ASP A 235 -17.77 -20.80 4.21
CA ASP A 235 -18.75 -20.72 5.30
C ASP A 235 -18.11 -20.16 6.57
N LEU A 236 -18.44 -18.91 6.89
CA LEU A 236 -17.97 -18.23 8.09
C LEU A 236 -18.46 -18.89 9.38
N SER A 237 -19.52 -19.71 9.34
CA SER A 237 -20.01 -20.45 10.50
C SER A 237 -18.95 -21.40 11.07
N GLU A 238 -18.03 -21.90 10.23
CA GLU A 238 -16.92 -22.73 10.67
C GLU A 238 -15.91 -21.96 11.51
N LEU A 239 -15.63 -20.70 11.15
CA LEU A 239 -14.78 -19.83 11.96
C LEU A 239 -15.49 -19.44 13.27
N CYS A 240 -16.79 -19.17 13.22
CA CYS A 240 -17.59 -18.81 14.40
C CYS A 240 -17.68 -19.91 15.46
N LYS A 241 -17.33 -21.16 15.13
CA LYS A 241 -17.21 -22.27 16.11
C LYS A 241 -15.94 -22.17 16.97
N ILE A 242 -14.91 -21.49 16.47
CA ILE A 242 -13.58 -21.40 17.08
C ILE A 242 -13.34 -20.00 17.62
N TYR A 243 -13.81 -18.97 16.91
CA TYR A 243 -13.60 -17.56 17.22
C TYR A 243 -14.93 -16.83 17.43
N HIS A 244 -14.90 -15.79 18.26
CA HIS A 244 -16.07 -14.95 18.48
C HIS A 244 -16.48 -14.22 17.18
N SER A 245 -17.78 -14.29 16.85
CA SER A 245 -18.37 -13.73 15.62
C SER A 245 -17.97 -12.27 15.30
N PRO A 246 -17.91 -11.33 16.27
CA PRO A 246 -17.50 -9.96 15.99
C PRO A 246 -16.12 -9.83 15.33
N VAL A 247 -15.15 -10.67 15.72
CA VAL A 247 -13.77 -10.64 15.20
C VAL A 247 -13.68 -11.18 13.77
N ILE A 248 -14.67 -11.95 13.33
CA ILE A 248 -14.77 -12.47 11.96
C ILE A 248 -15.48 -11.45 11.05
N ILE A 249 -16.52 -10.79 11.55
CA ILE A 249 -17.30 -9.82 10.77
C ILE A 249 -16.54 -8.50 10.61
N ARG A 250 -15.86 -8.07 11.67
CA ARG A 250 -15.02 -6.86 11.69
C ARG A 250 -13.58 -7.29 11.79
N ASP A 251 -12.94 -7.42 10.63
CA ASP A 251 -11.54 -7.80 10.58
C ASP A 251 -10.68 -6.74 11.26
N ARG A 252 -9.58 -7.19 11.87
CA ARG A 252 -8.64 -6.34 12.61
C ARG A 252 -7.60 -5.73 11.66
N ALA A 253 -8.05 -5.19 10.51
CA ALA A 253 -7.19 -4.36 9.68
C ALA A 253 -6.88 -3.05 10.42
N LEU A 254 -5.59 -2.69 10.45
CA LEU A 254 -5.11 -1.50 11.11
C LEU A 254 -5.10 -0.32 10.12
N VAL A 255 -5.79 0.75 10.48
CA VAL A 255 -5.87 1.99 9.71
C VAL A 255 -4.96 3.05 10.32
N LEU A 256 -4.11 3.65 9.49
CA LEU A 256 -3.30 4.82 9.84
C LEU A 256 -3.82 6.05 9.09
N ALA A 257 -4.55 6.92 9.77
CA ALA A 257 -4.91 8.23 9.21
C ALA A 257 -3.87 9.27 9.59
N TRP A 258 -3.43 10.12 8.66
CA TRP A 258 -2.37 11.09 8.92
C TRP A 258 -2.52 12.39 8.11
N ASP A 259 -1.89 13.44 8.63
CA ASP A 259 -1.90 14.80 8.08
C ASP A 259 -0.56 15.49 8.41
N ILE A 260 -0.12 16.44 7.57
CA ILE A 260 1.12 17.21 7.77
C ILE A 260 0.85 18.69 8.00
N GLU A 261 1.76 19.33 8.72
CA GLU A 261 1.85 20.79 8.75
C GLU A 261 3.17 21.29 8.18
N THR A 262 3.05 22.27 7.29
CA THR A 262 4.15 22.83 6.52
C THR A 262 4.34 24.31 6.78
N HIS A 263 5.58 24.77 6.65
CA HIS A 263 5.95 26.15 6.84
C HIS A 263 6.70 26.69 5.62
N SER A 264 6.58 28.00 5.40
CA SER A 264 7.34 28.75 4.40
C SER A 264 7.86 30.05 5.02
N THR A 265 9.16 30.31 4.85
CA THR A 265 9.78 31.57 5.27
C THR A 265 9.53 32.71 4.29
N ARG A 266 8.94 32.45 3.11
CA ARG A 266 8.62 33.47 2.09
C ARG A 266 7.52 34.43 2.53
N GLY A 267 6.73 34.07 3.54
CA GLY A 267 5.69 34.91 4.10
C GLY A 267 4.42 34.14 4.47
N LEU A 268 3.61 34.74 5.34
CA LEU A 268 2.39 34.13 5.90
C LEU A 268 1.26 33.90 4.88
N GLU A 269 1.37 34.47 3.68
CA GLU A 269 0.37 34.33 2.60
C GLU A 269 0.73 33.22 1.59
N HIS A 270 1.97 32.72 1.60
CA HIS A 270 2.43 31.77 0.58
C HIS A 270 2.17 30.33 0.99
N VAL A 271 1.52 29.54 0.13
CA VAL A 271 1.43 28.09 0.34
C VAL A 271 2.85 27.49 0.24
N PRO A 272 3.25 26.62 1.19
CA PRO A 272 4.55 25.95 1.14
C PRO A 272 4.62 24.97 -0.03
N TYR A 273 5.70 25.03 -0.79
CA TYR A 273 6.03 24.13 -1.89
C TYR A 273 7.49 23.69 -1.78
N THR A 274 7.70 22.39 -1.88
CA THR A 274 9.01 21.70 -1.84
C THR A 274 10.04 22.17 -2.87
N ARG A 275 9.61 22.85 -3.94
CA ARG A 275 10.53 23.52 -4.88
C ARG A 275 11.36 24.63 -4.22
N TYR A 276 10.86 25.21 -3.12
CA TYR A 276 11.58 26.20 -2.35
C TYR A 276 12.28 25.48 -1.20
N LYS A 277 13.62 25.56 -1.16
CA LYS A 277 14.43 24.87 -0.14
C LYS A 277 14.08 25.25 1.29
N GLU A 278 13.54 26.46 1.45
CA GLU A 278 13.14 27.08 2.71
C GLU A 278 11.73 26.67 3.19
N ASP A 279 10.98 25.95 2.36
CA ASP A 279 9.69 25.37 2.72
C ASP A 279 9.94 23.96 3.29
N ASN A 280 9.36 23.68 4.46
CA ASN A 280 9.62 22.44 5.19
C ASN A 280 8.35 21.89 5.86
N ALA A 281 8.30 20.59 6.08
CA ALA A 281 7.36 19.97 7.00
C ALA A 281 7.91 20.12 8.43
N PHE A 282 7.06 20.50 9.38
CA PHE A 282 7.47 20.65 10.78
C PHE A 282 6.67 19.79 11.74
N MET A 283 5.51 19.28 11.30
CA MET A 283 4.67 18.38 12.08
C MET A 283 4.04 17.32 11.18
N ILE A 284 3.90 16.11 11.71
CA ILE A 284 3.10 15.03 11.13
C ILE A 284 2.28 14.44 12.27
N CYS A 285 0.97 14.48 12.17
CA CYS A 285 0.08 13.83 13.13
C CYS A 285 -0.53 12.57 12.54
N MET A 286 -0.67 11.54 13.37
CA MET A 286 -1.19 10.24 13.00
C MET A 286 -2.22 9.78 14.02
N THR A 287 -3.27 9.14 13.53
CA THR A 287 -4.22 8.40 14.37
C THR A 287 -4.36 6.98 13.86
N VAL A 288 -4.40 6.04 14.79
CA VAL A 288 -4.38 4.61 14.53
C VAL A 288 -5.71 4.03 14.99
N HIS A 289 -6.38 3.26 14.13
CA HIS A 289 -7.71 2.71 14.39
C HIS A 289 -7.79 1.26 13.94
N TRP A 290 -8.72 0.51 14.51
CA TRP A 290 -9.28 -0.63 13.79
C TRP A 290 -10.15 -0.12 12.66
N LYS A 291 -10.17 -0.84 11.53
CA LYS A 291 -10.87 -0.41 10.31
C LYS A 291 -12.28 0.07 10.57
N ASP A 292 -13.01 -0.64 11.43
CA ASP A 292 -14.44 -0.43 11.70
C ASP A 292 -14.73 0.38 12.97
N ASP A 293 -13.71 0.95 13.62
CA ASP A 293 -13.85 1.69 14.88
C ASP A 293 -13.59 3.19 14.71
N LEU A 294 -14.42 4.01 15.38
CA LEU A 294 -14.25 5.46 15.44
C LEU A 294 -13.22 5.90 16.49
N LYS A 295 -12.99 5.06 17.51
CA LYS A 295 -12.13 5.41 18.64
C LYS A 295 -10.67 5.08 18.28
N PRO A 296 -9.75 6.05 18.34
CA PRO A 296 -8.35 5.79 18.07
C PRO A 296 -7.75 4.86 19.15
N LEU A 297 -6.98 3.89 18.69
CA LEU A 297 -6.10 3.04 19.49
C LEU A 297 -4.87 3.84 19.96
N LYS A 298 -4.35 4.70 19.08
CA LYS A 298 -3.24 5.62 19.34
C LYS A 298 -3.42 6.93 18.59
N GLN A 299 -2.91 7.99 19.18
CA GLN A 299 -2.74 9.30 18.56
C GLN A 299 -1.28 9.71 18.77
N ILE A 300 -0.63 10.19 17.72
CA ILE A 300 0.81 10.47 17.71
C ILE A 300 1.05 11.80 17.02
N CYS A 301 1.79 12.68 17.66
CA CYS A 301 2.29 13.93 17.09
C CYS A 301 3.82 13.83 16.96
N LEU A 302 4.31 13.88 15.72
CA LEU A 302 5.71 14.08 15.42
C LEU A 302 5.92 15.56 15.14
N VAL A 303 6.90 16.21 15.78
CA VAL A 303 7.11 17.66 15.62
C VAL A 303 8.60 18.01 15.70
N ASP A 304 9.08 18.96 14.91
CA ASP A 304 10.50 19.32 14.87
C ASP A 304 10.94 20.27 16.01
N VAL A 305 9.98 20.92 16.70
CA VAL A 305 10.20 21.85 17.81
C VAL A 305 9.57 21.35 19.12
N GLU A 306 9.91 22.01 20.23
CA GLU A 306 9.29 21.73 21.52
C GLU A 306 7.77 21.95 21.50
N SER A 307 7.06 20.99 22.09
CA SER A 307 5.61 21.03 22.23
C SER A 307 5.22 20.65 23.66
N ALA A 308 4.18 21.27 24.17
CA ALA A 308 3.65 20.92 25.49
C ALA A 308 3.05 19.52 25.46
N ARG A 309 3.07 18.86 26.63
CA ARG A 309 2.49 17.52 26.81
C ARG A 309 0.96 17.57 26.68
N ASP A 310 0.39 16.51 26.14
CA ASP A 310 -1.06 16.28 26.14
C ASP A 310 -1.35 14.84 26.60
N PRO A 311 -2.38 14.60 27.43
CA PRO A 311 -2.73 13.24 27.84
C PRO A 311 -3.34 12.40 26.71
N ASN A 312 -3.87 13.01 25.65
CA ASN A 312 -4.63 12.30 24.61
C ASN A 312 -3.74 11.68 23.51
N TRP A 313 -2.49 12.12 23.38
CA TRP A 313 -1.57 11.64 22.35
C TRP A 313 -0.13 11.55 22.83
N ILE A 314 0.67 10.80 22.08
CA ILE A 314 2.11 10.70 22.25
C ILE A 314 2.78 11.81 21.44
N THR A 315 3.64 12.60 22.07
CA THR A 315 4.42 13.62 21.36
C THR A 315 5.87 13.15 21.20
N ILE A 316 6.40 13.17 19.98
CA ILE A 316 7.82 12.89 19.68
C ILE A 316 8.45 14.13 19.06
N VAL A 317 9.30 14.81 19.84
CA VAL A 317 10.08 15.97 19.41
C VAL A 317 11.31 15.48 18.65
N CYS A 318 11.39 15.83 17.37
CA CYS A 318 12.38 15.34 16.41
C CYS A 318 13.57 16.28 16.22
N GLY A 319 13.45 17.56 16.60
CA GLY A 319 14.50 18.57 16.53
C GLY A 319 14.77 19.14 15.13
N ASN A 320 14.48 18.39 14.06
CA ASN A 320 14.62 18.81 12.67
C ASN A 320 13.74 17.96 11.74
N GLU A 321 13.57 18.42 10.50
CA GLU A 321 12.74 17.76 9.47
C GLU A 321 13.27 16.38 9.06
N THR A 322 14.59 16.16 8.96
CA THR A 322 15.13 14.84 8.63
C THR A 322 14.70 13.79 9.67
N ASN A 323 14.81 14.15 10.94
CA ASN A 323 14.36 13.29 12.03
C ASN A 323 12.84 13.15 12.07
N LEU A 324 12.08 14.19 11.71
CA LEU A 324 10.62 14.12 11.57
C LEU A 324 10.22 13.03 10.56
N LEU A 325 10.81 13.07 9.35
CA LEU A 325 10.54 12.09 8.30
C LEU A 325 11.03 10.68 8.67
N LYS A 326 12.17 10.57 9.35
CA LYS A 326 12.64 9.28 9.86
C LYS A 326 11.72 8.71 10.93
N ALA A 327 11.26 9.53 11.87
CA ALA A 327 10.32 9.11 12.91
C ALA A 327 8.99 8.65 12.30
N PHE A 328 8.50 9.32 11.25
CA PHE A 328 7.32 8.89 10.50
C PHE A 328 7.49 7.48 9.92
N ALA A 329 8.61 7.22 9.23
CA ALA A 329 8.91 5.89 8.69
C ALA A 329 9.07 4.82 9.77
N LEU A 330 9.61 5.16 10.94
CA LEU A 330 9.71 4.23 12.07
C LEU A 330 8.35 3.96 12.73
N CYS A 331 7.46 4.96 12.79
CA CYS A 331 6.07 4.74 13.24
C CYS A 331 5.36 3.78 12.30
N TRP A 332 5.51 3.98 10.99
CA TRP A 332 4.99 3.06 9.99
C TRP A 332 5.53 1.64 10.17
N ARG A 333 6.85 1.47 10.32
CA ARG A 333 7.47 0.16 10.59
C ARG A 333 6.89 -0.52 11.82
N ALA A 334 6.71 0.24 12.89
CA ALA A 334 6.25 -0.27 14.17
C ALA A 334 4.76 -0.65 14.15
N LEU A 335 3.94 0.09 13.40
CA LEU A 335 2.50 -0.10 13.30
C LEU A 335 2.11 -1.06 12.17
N ALA A 336 2.92 -1.16 11.11
CA ALA A 336 2.67 -1.94 9.90
C ALA A 336 1.20 -1.83 9.43
N PRO A 337 0.71 -0.63 9.05
CA PRO A 337 -0.69 -0.41 8.71
C PRO A 337 -1.11 -1.24 7.48
N ASP A 338 -2.39 -1.63 7.45
CA ASP A 338 -3.01 -2.29 6.30
C ASP A 338 -3.62 -1.29 5.32
N ILE A 339 -4.10 -0.16 5.86
CA ILE A 339 -4.72 0.93 5.12
C ILE A 339 -4.16 2.23 5.67
N GLU A 340 -3.85 3.17 4.78
CA GLU A 340 -3.62 4.57 5.16
C GLU A 340 -4.74 5.47 4.65
N LEU A 341 -5.11 6.46 5.46
CA LEU A 341 -6.09 7.49 5.09
C LEU A 341 -5.44 8.87 5.14
N THR A 342 -5.72 9.66 4.11
CA THR A 342 -5.41 11.10 4.08
C THR A 342 -6.60 11.85 3.50
N TYR A 343 -6.68 13.16 3.71
CA TYR A 343 -7.64 14.02 3.02
C TYR A 343 -6.90 14.98 2.09
N ASN A 344 -7.05 14.79 0.77
CA ASN A 344 -6.26 15.49 -0.25
C ASN A 344 -4.74 15.19 -0.19
N GLY A 345 -4.34 14.12 0.52
CA GLY A 345 -2.96 13.71 0.63
C GLY A 345 -2.35 13.27 -0.70
N SER A 346 -3.19 12.82 -1.64
CA SER A 346 -2.75 12.50 -3.00
C SER A 346 -2.30 13.71 -3.81
N LYS A 347 -2.60 14.94 -3.37
CA LYS A 347 -2.23 16.19 -4.07
C LYS A 347 -1.24 17.04 -3.31
N TYR A 348 -1.12 16.83 -2.00
CA TYR A 348 -0.29 17.67 -1.14
C TYR A 348 0.69 16.85 -0.30
N ASP A 349 0.17 16.08 0.66
CA ASP A 349 0.96 15.42 1.71
C ASP A 349 2.01 14.46 1.17
N TRP A 350 1.59 13.49 0.35
CA TRP A 350 2.51 12.51 -0.23
C TRP A 350 3.55 13.16 -1.13
N PRO A 351 3.18 13.99 -2.14
CA PRO A 351 4.16 14.72 -2.93
C PRO A 351 5.16 15.50 -2.08
N PHE A 352 4.68 16.20 -1.05
CA PHE A 352 5.54 17.00 -0.17
C PHE A 352 6.55 16.11 0.58
N VAL A 353 6.07 15.04 1.23
CA VAL A 353 6.90 14.10 1.98
C VAL A 353 7.95 13.43 1.08
N ILE A 354 7.54 12.95 -0.10
CA ILE A 354 8.44 12.25 -1.03
C ILE A 354 9.51 13.19 -1.58
N GLU A 355 9.13 14.40 -1.97
CA GLU A 355 10.10 15.38 -2.46
C GLU A 355 11.08 15.82 -1.38
N ARG A 356 10.63 16.08 -0.15
CA ARG A 356 11.54 16.42 0.97
C ARG A 356 12.44 15.26 1.35
N ALA A 357 11.91 14.04 1.44
CA ALA A 357 12.71 12.85 1.72
C ALA A 357 13.79 12.61 0.65
N THR A 358 13.48 12.92 -0.61
CA THR A 358 14.42 12.83 -1.73
C THR A 358 15.51 13.91 -1.61
N GLN A 359 15.14 15.16 -1.36
CA GLN A 359 16.09 16.28 -1.18
C GLN A 359 17.03 16.05 0.01
N LEU A 360 16.50 15.48 1.09
CA LEU A 360 17.25 15.16 2.31
C LEU A 360 18.00 13.82 2.23
N LYS A 361 17.91 13.10 1.10
CA LYS A 361 18.57 11.80 0.85
C LYS A 361 18.23 10.74 1.93
N VAL A 362 16.96 10.67 2.32
CA VAL A 362 16.45 9.68 3.28
C VAL A 362 15.32 8.81 2.74
N LEU A 363 14.84 9.04 1.52
CA LEU A 363 13.70 8.31 0.94
C LEU A 363 13.94 6.80 0.84
N ASP A 364 15.14 6.36 0.45
CA ASP A 364 15.51 4.94 0.40
C ASP A 364 15.50 4.28 1.78
N TRP A 365 16.07 4.95 2.77
CA TRP A 365 16.01 4.50 4.16
C TRP A 365 14.59 4.45 4.67
N MET A 366 13.77 5.49 4.42
CA MET A 366 12.37 5.53 4.84
C MET A 366 11.59 4.37 4.22
N PHE A 367 11.70 4.19 2.90
CA PHE A 367 11.03 3.10 2.20
C PHE A 367 11.45 1.73 2.74
N ALA A 368 12.74 1.55 3.06
CA ALA A 368 13.22 0.31 3.66
C ALA A 368 12.64 0.04 5.06
N GLN A 369 12.28 1.08 5.83
CA GLN A 369 11.59 0.91 7.11
C GLN A 369 10.09 0.65 6.93
N MET A 370 9.46 1.26 5.92
CA MET A 370 8.02 1.22 5.71
C MET A 370 7.56 -0.04 4.96
N SER A 371 8.38 -0.55 4.04
CA SER A 371 8.02 -1.69 3.19
C SER A 371 8.18 -3.01 3.93
N GLU A 372 7.16 -3.86 3.87
CA GLU A 372 7.18 -5.22 4.43
C GLU A 372 8.06 -6.20 3.63
N ASN A 373 8.51 -5.77 2.45
CA ASN A 373 9.35 -6.55 1.55
C ASN A 373 10.33 -5.64 0.79
N PRO A 374 11.35 -5.09 1.47
CA PRO A 374 12.31 -4.23 0.82
C PRO A 374 13.10 -5.05 -0.19
N ARG A 375 12.95 -4.72 -1.48
CA ARG A 375 13.81 -5.27 -2.53
C ARG A 375 15.27 -5.01 -2.15
N ARG A 376 16.13 -6.04 -2.23
CA ARG A 376 17.57 -5.89 -1.97
C ARG A 376 18.13 -4.79 -2.89
N ASN A 377 18.85 -3.83 -2.32
CA ASN A 377 19.45 -2.67 -3.00
C ASN A 377 18.44 -1.67 -3.60
N ILE A 378 17.45 -1.25 -2.82
CA ILE A 378 16.54 -0.20 -3.26
C ILE A 378 17.25 1.17 -3.24
N THR A 379 17.10 1.92 -4.32
CA THR A 379 17.65 3.28 -4.47
C THR A 379 16.50 4.27 -4.54
N ILE A 380 16.77 5.54 -4.24
CA ILE A 380 15.82 6.65 -4.42
C ILE A 380 15.23 6.64 -5.84
N ASP A 381 16.08 6.54 -6.87
CA ASP A 381 15.63 6.47 -8.27
C ASP A 381 14.73 5.26 -8.53
N GLY A 382 15.07 4.11 -7.93
CA GLY A 382 14.23 2.91 -8.00
C GLY A 382 12.85 3.13 -7.39
N ILE A 383 12.78 3.77 -6.23
CA ILE A 383 11.52 4.08 -5.53
C ILE A 383 10.68 5.05 -6.36
N LEU A 384 11.28 6.15 -6.81
CA LEU A 384 10.59 7.15 -7.62
C LEU A 384 10.07 6.59 -8.94
N ARG A 385 10.75 5.57 -9.47
CA ARG A 385 10.37 4.93 -10.73
C ARG A 385 9.31 3.84 -10.58
N TRP A 386 9.35 3.06 -9.50
CA TRP A 386 8.54 1.83 -9.39
C TRP A 386 7.49 1.87 -8.29
N ASN A 387 7.63 2.74 -7.30
CA ASN A 387 6.78 2.79 -6.11
C ASN A 387 6.07 4.13 -5.94
N TYR A 388 6.62 5.23 -6.44
CA TYR A 388 5.94 6.53 -6.39
C TYR A 388 5.08 6.76 -7.64
N TYR A 389 3.78 6.88 -7.45
CA TYR A 389 2.81 7.18 -8.49
C TYR A 389 2.58 8.69 -8.59
N GLY A 390 3.62 9.49 -8.77
CA GLY A 390 3.47 10.94 -9.03
C GLY A 390 3.98 11.36 -10.39
N GLY A 391 4.63 10.44 -11.09
CA GLY A 391 5.77 10.75 -11.94
C GLY A 391 6.93 11.30 -11.10
N VAL A 392 8.14 11.18 -11.61
CA VAL A 392 9.03 12.32 -11.45
C VAL A 392 8.50 13.31 -12.49
N GLY A 393 7.54 14.16 -12.11
CA GLY A 393 7.33 15.40 -12.89
C GLY A 393 8.70 16.00 -13.15
N GLU A 394 8.94 16.64 -14.32
CA GLU A 394 10.28 17.14 -14.71
C GLU A 394 11.12 17.39 -13.47
N PRO A 395 12.11 16.55 -13.17
CA PRO A 395 12.82 16.71 -11.94
C PRO A 395 13.34 18.15 -11.98
N PHE A 396 12.88 19.02 -11.10
CA PHE A 396 13.63 20.25 -10.85
C PHE A 396 15.05 19.86 -10.33
N TYR A 397 15.30 18.56 -10.06
CA TYR A 397 16.61 17.89 -9.89
C TYR A 397 17.60 17.97 -11.06
N LYS A 398 17.32 18.67 -12.18
CA LYS A 398 18.37 18.89 -13.21
C LYS A 398 19.64 19.53 -12.63
N ASP A 399 19.54 20.26 -11.53
CA ASP A 399 20.70 20.98 -10.96
C ASP A 399 21.45 20.24 -9.83
N PHE A 400 20.89 19.16 -9.25
CA PHE A 400 21.47 18.56 -8.04
C PHE A 400 22.47 17.41 -8.32
N PHE A 401 22.31 16.68 -9.43
CA PHE A 401 23.18 15.55 -9.79
C PHE A 401 24.36 15.92 -10.71
N HIS A 402 24.49 17.19 -11.11
CA HIS A 402 25.62 17.62 -11.96
C HIS A 402 26.94 17.87 -11.19
N LYS A 403 27.00 17.65 -9.87
CA LYS A 403 28.21 17.92 -9.07
C LYS A 403 28.86 16.75 -8.33
N GLU A 404 28.53 15.50 -8.64
CA GLU A 404 29.40 14.36 -8.27
C GLU A 404 29.77 13.52 -9.50
N GLN A 405 30.63 14.09 -10.34
CA GLN A 405 31.47 13.33 -11.28
C GLN A 405 32.52 12.53 -10.50
N THR A 406 32.18 11.39 -9.91
CA THR A 406 33.22 10.43 -9.46
C THR A 406 32.89 8.95 -9.62
N TRP A 407 31.73 8.56 -10.16
CA TRP A 407 31.37 7.13 -10.24
C TRP A 407 31.29 6.55 -11.66
N ALA A 408 31.70 7.33 -12.67
CA ALA A 408 31.78 6.91 -14.08
C ALA A 408 32.92 5.91 -14.41
N LYS A 409 33.42 5.12 -13.44
CA LYS A 409 34.51 4.16 -13.69
C LYS A 409 34.23 2.68 -13.42
N PHE A 410 33.04 2.30 -12.94
CA PHE A 410 32.69 0.88 -12.79
C PHE A 410 31.33 0.51 -13.41
N SER A 411 31.14 0.84 -14.69
CA SER A 411 30.18 0.15 -15.55
C SER A 411 30.41 0.52 -17.02
N ARG A 412 31.57 0.13 -17.57
CA ARG A 412 31.76 0.06 -19.03
C ARG A 412 31.20 -1.26 -19.54
N LYS A 413 29.97 -1.20 -20.04
CA LYS A 413 29.52 -1.77 -21.30
C LYS A 413 28.18 -1.10 -21.61
N GLU A 414 28.26 -0.02 -22.38
CA GLU A 414 27.12 0.66 -22.96
C GLU A 414 26.47 -0.28 -23.98
N ASP A 415 25.29 -0.81 -23.65
CA ASP A 415 24.31 -1.16 -24.68
C ASP A 415 23.59 0.12 -25.09
N LYS A 416 23.81 0.54 -26.34
CA LYS A 416 23.22 1.72 -26.98
C LYS A 416 21.74 1.53 -27.37
N ASP A 417 20.96 0.83 -26.55
CA ASP A 417 19.53 0.54 -26.82
C ASP A 417 18.61 0.68 -25.59
N SER A 418 19.00 1.44 -24.57
CA SER A 418 18.11 1.70 -23.44
C SER A 418 17.03 2.73 -23.82
N LYS A 419 15.93 2.27 -24.43
CA LYS A 419 14.64 3.00 -24.43
C LYS A 419 14.39 3.51 -23.01
N LYS A 420 14.26 4.84 -22.83
CA LYS A 420 13.99 5.47 -21.52
C LYS A 420 12.70 4.91 -20.93
N ILE A 421 12.82 3.98 -19.98
CA ILE A 421 11.68 3.46 -19.25
C ILE A 421 11.10 4.61 -18.42
N LYS A 422 9.84 4.97 -18.69
CA LYS A 422 9.14 6.10 -18.06
C LYS A 422 8.79 5.79 -16.60
N ASN A 423 8.78 6.83 -15.76
CA ASN A 423 8.34 6.75 -14.36
C ASN A 423 6.83 6.48 -14.30
N GLN A 424 6.35 5.90 -13.19
CA GLN A 424 4.91 5.72 -12.95
C GLN A 424 4.25 7.08 -12.79
N GLU A 425 3.34 7.42 -13.70
CA GLU A 425 2.53 8.63 -13.56
C GLU A 425 1.46 8.47 -12.47
N GLY A 426 0.94 9.60 -11.99
CA GLY A 426 -0.23 9.59 -11.11
C GLY A 426 -1.40 8.81 -11.69
N VAL A 427 -2.09 8.07 -10.82
CA VAL A 427 -3.23 7.24 -11.18
C VAL A 427 -4.42 8.12 -11.51
N GLU A 428 -4.95 8.00 -12.72
CA GLU A 428 -6.19 8.69 -13.10
C GLU A 428 -7.41 7.92 -12.57
N ILE A 429 -8.17 8.60 -11.72
CA ILE A 429 -9.40 8.10 -11.12
C ILE A 429 -10.56 8.86 -11.72
N LYS A 430 -11.42 8.16 -12.45
CA LYS A 430 -12.62 8.75 -13.03
C LYS A 430 -13.61 9.15 -11.93
N ILE A 431 -13.99 10.43 -11.87
CA ILE A 431 -14.97 10.97 -10.91
C ILE A 431 -16.34 11.05 -11.58
N THR A 432 -16.41 11.71 -12.73
CA THR A 432 -17.62 11.80 -13.58
C THR A 432 -17.27 11.34 -15.00
N PRO A 433 -18.22 11.24 -15.95
CA PRO A 433 -17.89 11.00 -17.34
C PRO A 433 -16.91 12.03 -17.92
N GLU A 434 -16.91 13.27 -17.42
CA GLU A 434 -16.12 14.41 -17.90
C GLU A 434 -14.89 14.77 -17.03
N GLU A 435 -14.86 14.37 -15.75
CA GLU A 435 -13.80 14.72 -14.79
C GLU A 435 -13.02 13.50 -14.30
N ASN A 436 -11.69 13.59 -14.39
CA ASN A 436 -10.75 12.67 -13.76
C ASN A 436 -9.96 13.37 -12.66
N PHE A 437 -9.70 12.65 -11.56
CA PHE A 437 -8.77 13.05 -10.51
C PHE A 437 -7.46 12.28 -10.65
N LYS A 438 -6.33 12.99 -10.80
CA LYS A 438 -5.00 12.38 -10.79
C LYS A 438 -4.47 12.21 -9.36
N SER A 439 -4.47 10.99 -8.83
CA SER A 439 -3.96 10.67 -7.49
C SER A 439 -2.45 10.39 -7.52
N THR A 440 -1.70 10.94 -6.55
CA THR A 440 -0.26 10.72 -6.43
C THR A 440 0.15 10.30 -5.02
N PHE A 441 0.83 9.16 -4.91
CA PHE A 441 1.11 8.53 -3.61
C PHE A 441 2.32 7.60 -3.69
N LEU A 442 2.87 7.24 -2.54
CA LEU A 442 3.89 6.20 -2.42
C LEU A 442 3.21 4.85 -2.22
N LYS A 443 3.34 3.94 -3.19
CA LYS A 443 2.91 2.54 -3.04
C LYS A 443 3.90 1.78 -2.16
N VAL A 444 3.52 1.60 -0.89
CA VAL A 444 4.22 0.76 0.08
C VAL A 444 3.57 -0.63 0.07
N PRO A 445 4.29 -1.71 -0.32
CA PRO A 445 3.74 -3.06 -0.29
C PRO A 445 3.20 -3.42 1.10
N GLY A 446 1.97 -3.92 1.14
CA GLY A 446 1.27 -4.29 2.36
C GLY A 446 0.29 -3.24 2.86
N CYS A 447 0.27 -2.02 2.30
CA CYS A 447 -0.62 -0.95 2.73
C CYS A 447 -1.38 -0.36 1.54
N VAL A 448 -2.71 -0.31 1.66
CA VAL A 448 -3.58 0.32 0.67
C VAL A 448 -3.66 1.82 0.95
N SER A 449 -3.39 2.66 -0.07
CA SER A 449 -3.48 4.11 0.03
C SER A 449 -4.87 4.61 -0.37
N ILE A 450 -5.52 5.37 0.51
CA ILE A 450 -6.85 5.93 0.26
C ILE A 450 -6.84 7.43 0.57
N ASP A 451 -7.20 8.22 -0.44
CA ASP A 451 -7.50 9.63 -0.27
C ASP A 451 -9.01 9.82 -0.13
N VAL A 452 -9.43 10.20 1.08
CA VAL A 452 -10.84 10.35 1.47
C VAL A 452 -11.53 11.40 0.62
N LEU A 453 -10.84 12.47 0.18
CA LEU A 453 -11.42 13.46 -0.73
C LEU A 453 -11.86 12.82 -2.05
N VAL A 454 -11.09 11.88 -2.57
CA VAL A 454 -11.42 11.20 -3.83
C VAL A 454 -12.66 10.32 -3.66
N CYS A 455 -12.81 9.65 -2.53
CA CYS A 455 -14.01 8.92 -2.17
C CYS A 455 -15.23 9.87 -2.11
N CYS A 456 -15.14 10.97 -1.36
CA CYS A 456 -16.21 11.95 -1.27
C CYS A 456 -16.57 12.55 -2.65
N LYS A 457 -15.58 12.84 -3.50
CA LYS A 457 -15.84 13.29 -4.88
C LYS A 457 -16.59 12.26 -5.73
N LYS A 458 -16.32 10.96 -5.53
CA LYS A 458 -17.04 9.89 -6.24
C LYS A 458 -18.46 9.73 -5.74
N LEU A 459 -18.69 9.87 -4.43
CA LEU A 459 -20.01 9.72 -3.81
C LEU A 459 -20.88 10.97 -4.05
N TYR A 460 -20.25 12.14 -4.07
CA TYR A 460 -20.89 13.44 -4.27
C TYR A 460 -20.30 14.21 -5.47
N PRO A 461 -20.40 13.68 -6.69
CA PRO A 461 -19.76 14.25 -7.88
C PRO A 461 -20.29 15.64 -8.28
N LYS A 462 -21.46 16.03 -7.75
CA LYS A 462 -22.09 17.34 -8.00
C LYS A 462 -21.80 18.35 -6.89
N SER A 463 -20.98 18.01 -5.91
CA SER A 463 -20.65 18.91 -4.83
C SER A 463 -19.89 20.14 -5.34
N GLU A 464 -20.35 21.33 -4.96
CA GLU A 464 -19.67 22.59 -5.27
C GLU A 464 -18.43 22.83 -4.40
N LYS A 465 -18.36 22.17 -3.23
CA LYS A 465 -17.28 22.32 -2.25
C LYS A 465 -16.60 20.98 -2.01
N ASN A 466 -15.29 21.06 -1.79
CA ASN A 466 -14.41 19.89 -1.61
C ASN A 466 -13.57 19.99 -0.32
N SER A 467 -13.91 20.89 0.60
CA SER A 467 -13.16 21.03 1.85
C SER A 467 -13.56 19.94 2.84
N LEU A 468 -12.61 19.51 3.66
CA LEU A 468 -12.84 18.55 4.74
C LEU A 468 -14.02 18.98 5.62
N ASN A 469 -14.01 20.26 6.05
CA ASN A 469 -15.07 20.80 6.89
C ASN A 469 -16.47 20.74 6.24
N TYR A 470 -16.55 20.93 4.92
CA TYR A 470 -17.81 20.84 4.21
C TYR A 470 -18.40 19.42 4.23
N PHE A 471 -17.59 18.39 3.98
CA PHE A 471 -18.09 17.02 4.07
C PHE A 471 -18.36 16.62 5.52
N LEU A 472 -17.56 17.06 6.50
CA LEU A 472 -17.88 16.81 7.91
C LEU A 472 -19.25 17.39 8.32
N GLU A 473 -19.55 18.63 7.89
CA GLU A 473 -20.85 19.26 8.10
C GLU A 473 -21.97 18.51 7.36
N MET A 474 -21.73 18.10 6.11
CA MET A 474 -22.68 17.33 5.31
C MET A 474 -23.11 16.03 6.01
N HIS A 475 -22.16 15.34 6.67
CA HIS A 475 -22.43 14.08 7.39
C HIS A 475 -22.83 14.29 8.86
N GLY A 476 -23.02 15.53 9.32
CA GLY A 476 -23.38 15.81 10.71
C GLY A 476 -22.31 15.43 11.74
N LEU A 477 -21.04 15.33 11.32
CA LEU A 477 -19.90 14.90 12.17
C LEU A 477 -19.29 16.04 12.99
N GLY A 478 -19.88 17.24 12.92
CA GLY A 478 -19.39 18.47 13.53
C GLY A 478 -18.31 19.15 12.70
N SER A 479 -18.08 20.45 12.94
CA SER A 479 -17.03 21.19 12.26
C SER A 479 -15.64 20.93 12.85
N LYS A 480 -14.63 21.12 12.02
CA LYS A 480 -13.21 21.10 12.39
C LYS A 480 -12.89 22.25 13.37
N ILE A 481 -11.86 22.09 14.23
CA ILE A 481 -11.30 23.28 14.93
C ILE A 481 -10.76 24.24 13.86
N ASP A 482 -11.20 25.49 13.87
CA ASP A 482 -10.55 26.52 13.07
C ASP A 482 -9.27 27.02 13.74
N LEU A 483 -8.12 26.75 13.12
CA LEU A 483 -6.85 27.40 13.43
C LEU A 483 -6.39 28.14 12.17
N PRO A 484 -6.57 29.48 12.10
CA PRO A 484 -6.17 30.24 10.93
C PRO A 484 -4.70 30.00 10.58
N ILE A 485 -4.41 29.70 9.31
CA ILE A 485 -3.06 29.37 8.82
C ILE A 485 -2.02 30.44 9.23
N LYS A 486 -2.41 31.72 9.23
CA LYS A 486 -1.53 32.83 9.67
C LYS A 486 -1.13 32.70 11.14
N ASN A 487 -2.03 32.26 12.00
CA ASN A 487 -1.77 32.04 13.43
C ASN A 487 -0.86 30.84 13.64
N MET A 488 -1.15 29.71 12.98
CA MET A 488 -0.31 28.51 13.03
C MET A 488 1.13 28.82 12.64
N ARG A 489 1.34 29.52 11.52
CA ARG A 489 2.67 29.93 11.07
C ARG A 489 3.35 30.87 12.04
N LYS A 490 2.61 31.83 12.62
CA LYS A 490 3.14 32.74 13.64
C LYS A 490 3.62 31.97 14.87
N PHE A 491 2.81 31.03 15.37
CA PHE A 491 3.16 30.16 16.50
C PHE A 491 4.43 29.36 16.22
N TYR A 492 4.52 28.72 15.04
CA TYR A 492 5.70 27.99 14.64
C TYR A 492 6.94 28.90 14.56
N MET A 493 6.85 30.05 13.89
CA MET A 493 7.97 31.02 13.81
C MET A 493 8.44 31.51 15.18
N GLN A 494 7.51 31.72 16.13
CA GLN A 494 7.86 32.12 17.49
C GLN A 494 8.60 30.99 18.22
N SER A 495 8.16 29.74 18.07
CA SER A 495 8.80 28.57 18.69
C SER A 495 10.23 28.32 18.20
N LYS A 496 10.53 28.63 16.92
CA LYS A 496 11.90 28.54 16.37
C LYS A 496 12.82 29.63 16.92
N LYS A 497 12.27 30.78 17.33
CA LYS A 497 13.05 31.90 17.87
C LYS A 497 13.39 31.68 19.35
N ASN A 498 12.38 31.37 20.14
CA ASN A 498 12.51 31.18 21.58
C ASN A 498 11.68 29.98 22.03
N THR A 499 12.26 29.15 22.88
CA THR A 499 11.58 28.03 23.51
C THR A 499 11.11 28.43 24.90
N THR A 500 9.81 28.65 25.07
CA THR A 500 9.15 28.94 26.35
C THR A 500 7.97 27.99 26.57
N SER A 501 7.41 27.99 27.78
CA SER A 501 6.17 27.24 28.06
C SER A 501 5.02 27.70 27.17
N GLU A 502 4.95 28.99 26.84
CA GLU A 502 3.91 29.55 25.97
C GLU A 502 4.08 29.09 24.52
N THR A 503 5.31 29.11 23.98
CA THR A 503 5.54 28.66 22.61
C THR A 503 5.29 27.16 22.48
N ALA A 504 5.67 26.36 23.47
CA ALA A 504 5.39 24.93 23.51
C ALA A 504 3.88 24.64 23.53
N GLU A 505 3.11 25.43 24.29
CA GLU A 505 1.65 25.33 24.33
C GLU A 505 1.00 25.72 23.00
N ASN A 506 1.56 26.72 22.30
CA ASN A 506 1.09 27.08 20.96
C ASN A 506 1.36 25.98 19.94
N ILE A 507 2.50 25.27 20.03
CA ILE A 507 2.76 24.08 19.19
C ILE A 507 1.80 22.94 19.53
N ARG A 508 1.46 22.73 20.81
CA ARG A 508 0.44 21.73 21.22
C ARG A 508 -0.92 22.02 20.57
N LYS A 509 -1.32 23.29 20.43
CA LYS A 509 -2.56 23.67 19.73
C LYS A 509 -2.53 23.33 18.23
N ILE A 510 -1.37 23.50 17.57
CA ILE A 510 -1.19 23.06 16.17
C ILE A 510 -1.34 21.53 16.10
N ALA A 511 -0.74 20.80 17.04
CA ALA A 511 -0.88 19.34 17.11
C ALA A 511 -2.33 18.89 17.31
N GLU A 512 -3.11 19.57 18.15
CA GLU A 512 -4.53 19.27 18.33
C GLU A 512 -5.33 19.43 17.03
N TYR A 513 -5.04 20.49 16.27
CA TYR A 513 -5.64 20.75 14.97
C TYR A 513 -5.32 19.63 13.96
N CYS A 514 -4.03 19.32 13.79
CA CYS A 514 -3.55 18.32 12.84
C CYS A 514 -4.02 16.89 13.22
N ILE A 515 -4.05 16.54 14.52
CA ILE A 515 -4.65 15.28 14.99
C ILE A 515 -6.14 15.22 14.65
N LYS A 516 -6.89 16.32 14.82
CA LYS A 516 -8.32 16.34 14.49
C LYS A 516 -8.58 16.19 13.00
N ASP A 517 -7.70 16.67 12.14
CA ASP A 517 -7.77 16.41 10.70
C ASP A 517 -7.58 14.92 10.36
N ALA A 518 -6.53 14.32 10.91
CA ALA A 518 -6.30 12.89 10.77
C ALA A 518 -7.49 12.06 11.30
N LEU A 519 -8.04 12.40 12.47
CA LEU A 519 -9.25 11.75 13.02
C LEU A 519 -10.47 11.91 12.09
N SER A 520 -10.60 13.07 11.45
CA SER A 520 -11.74 13.36 10.58
C SER A 520 -11.76 12.49 9.33
N CYS A 521 -10.58 12.06 8.85
CA CYS A 521 -10.47 11.09 7.76
C CYS A 521 -11.15 9.76 8.11
N GLN A 522 -10.87 9.22 9.31
CA GLN A 522 -11.50 7.98 9.79
C GLN A 522 -13.01 8.14 10.00
N LYS A 523 -13.44 9.29 10.54
CA LYS A 523 -14.89 9.56 10.73
C LYS A 523 -15.65 9.61 9.41
N LEU A 524 -15.09 10.28 8.40
CA LEU A 524 -15.68 10.33 7.07
C LEU A 524 -15.67 8.96 6.41
N TRP A 525 -14.54 8.24 6.48
CA TRP A 525 -14.43 6.87 6.00
C TRP A 525 -15.57 5.99 6.54
N LEU A 526 -15.80 5.99 7.85
CA LEU A 526 -16.85 5.20 8.49
C LEU A 526 -18.27 5.71 8.29
N SER A 527 -18.45 6.97 7.91
CA SER A 527 -19.77 7.49 7.57
C SER A 527 -20.25 7.08 6.17
N GLU A 528 -19.34 6.53 5.36
CA GLU A 528 -19.53 6.18 3.95
C GLU A 528 -19.47 4.67 3.68
N THR A 529 -18.96 3.89 4.64
CA THR A 529 -18.93 2.42 4.65
C THR A 529 -20.05 1.86 5.51
#